data_AF-A0A5M9HDD4-F1
#
_entry.id   AF-A0A5M9HDD4-F1
#
_cell.length_a   1.000
_cell.length_b   1.000
_cell.length_c   1.000
_cell.angle_alpha   90.00
_cell.angle_beta   90.00
_cell.angle_gamma   90.00
#
_symmetry.space_group_name_H-M   'P 1'
#
loop_
_entity.id
_entity.type
_entity.pdbx_description
1 polymer ?
#
loop_
_entity_poly.entity_id
_entity_poly.type
_entity_poly.pdbx_seq_one_letter_code
_entity_poly.pdbx_strand_id
1 'polypeptide(L)'
;MIWIGFVMLLFVTIVLVFQLVLFRKQMIRIKMDNRIIQEKNTELEDLNGKLWESSRIQEELTGLFFKTCSSYIERLDRVRYKAQYNIKSGKYQDAANLLGNVQTQKERDLIYSTLDKITLTLFPDFVASINSLLKPEDKIWLKEGEMLTATLRIFALIRLGITSVDAIAKILDYTVNTVYTYKTRIKGKALIPPELFEQKIMEIKFTGDRSVWPALPTKFFISFISEHFRKV
;
A
#
# COMPACT_ATOMS: atom_id res chain seq x y z
N MET A 1 10.26 80.00 25.81
CA MET A 1 9.17 79.25 25.12
C MET A 1 9.67 78.41 23.94
N ILE A 2 10.52 78.91 23.04
CA ILE A 2 10.99 78.19 21.83
C ILE A 2 11.69 76.85 22.15
N TRP A 3 12.55 76.81 23.18
CA TRP A 3 13.26 75.60 23.59
C TRP A 3 12.34 74.45 24.04
N ILE A 4 11.22 74.77 24.69
CA ILE A 4 10.27 73.76 25.19
C ILE A 4 9.57 73.08 24.00
N GLY A 5 9.25 73.85 22.94
CA GLY A 5 8.68 73.30 21.71
C GLY A 5 9.64 72.36 20.99
N PHE A 6 10.94 72.68 20.98
CA PHE A 6 11.96 71.82 20.36
C PHE A 6 12.12 70.49 21.09
N VAL A 7 12.10 70.50 22.43
CA VAL A 7 12.15 69.29 23.27
C VAL A 7 10.91 68.42 23.07
N MET A 8 9.72 69.03 23.01
CA MET A 8 8.46 68.32 22.70
C MET A 8 8.51 67.64 21.32
N LEU A 9 8.99 68.34 20.30
CA LEU A 9 9.09 67.80 18.94
C LEU A 9 10.08 66.62 18.89
N LEU A 10 11.23 66.75 19.54
CA LEU A 10 12.22 65.68 19.64
C LEU A 10 11.63 64.45 20.34
N PHE A 11 10.91 64.64 21.45
CA PHE A 11 10.24 63.54 22.15
C PHE A 11 9.21 62.81 21.27
N VAL A 12 8.37 63.56 20.53
CA VAL A 12 7.40 62.98 19.59
C VAL A 12 8.10 62.18 18.49
N THR A 13 9.20 62.70 17.93
CA THR A 13 9.94 61.96 16.89
C THR A 13 10.54 60.65 17.41
N ILE A 14 11.06 60.62 18.65
CA ILE A 14 11.57 59.40 19.27
C ILE A 14 10.45 58.36 19.44
N VAL A 15 9.27 58.79 19.92
CA VAL A 15 8.12 57.90 20.10
C VAL A 15 7.66 57.31 18.75
N LEU A 16 7.61 58.12 17.68
CA LEU A 16 7.26 57.65 16.34
C LEU A 16 8.28 56.65 15.79
N VAL A 17 9.58 56.91 15.96
CA VAL A 17 10.65 55.97 15.55
C VAL A 17 10.56 54.66 16.33
N PHE A 18 10.30 54.73 17.64
CA PHE A 18 10.14 53.55 18.49
C PHE A 18 8.93 52.70 18.04
N GLN A 19 7.78 53.32 17.78
CA GLN A 19 6.60 52.64 17.23
C GLN A 19 6.93 51.97 15.89
N LEU A 20 7.60 52.67 14.97
CA LEU A 20 8.02 52.11 13.67
C LEU A 20 8.94 50.89 13.83
N VAL A 21 9.89 50.91 14.77
CA VAL A 21 10.79 49.77 15.03
C VAL A 21 10.00 48.57 15.57
N LEU A 22 9.07 48.79 16.50
CA LEU A 22 8.21 47.72 17.02
C LEU A 22 7.31 47.13 15.93
N PHE A 23 6.67 47.97 15.11
CA PHE A 23 5.87 47.53 13.97
C PHE A 23 6.69 46.70 12.98
N ARG A 24 7.92 47.13 12.65
CA ARG A 24 8.81 46.35 11.77
C ARG A 24 9.18 44.99 12.38
N LYS A 25 9.51 44.93 13.67
CA LYS A 25 9.79 43.65 14.36
C LYS A 25 8.59 42.72 14.35
N GLN A 26 7.39 43.24 14.61
CA GLN A 26 6.15 42.46 14.56
C GLN A 26 5.87 41.93 13.15
N MET A 27 6.03 42.77 12.12
CA MET A 27 5.86 42.35 10.72
C MET A 27 6.83 41.25 10.29
N ILE A 28 8.09 41.30 10.77
CA ILE A 28 9.07 40.24 10.50
C ILE A 28 8.67 38.94 11.20
N ARG A 29 8.25 39.00 12.47
CA ARG A 29 7.77 37.83 13.22
C ARG A 29 6.56 37.18 12.52
N ILE A 30 5.55 37.96 12.16
CA ILE A 30 4.37 37.47 11.45
C ILE A 30 4.73 36.82 10.12
N LYS A 31 5.68 37.40 9.35
CA LYS A 31 6.14 36.78 8.10
C LYS A 31 6.86 35.45 8.34
N MET A 32 7.66 35.33 9.40
CA MET A 32 8.35 34.10 9.75
C MET A 32 7.35 33.03 10.20
N ASP A 33 6.41 33.38 11.08
CA ASP A 33 5.38 32.48 11.56
C ASP A 33 4.49 32.01 10.40
N ASN A 34 4.10 32.91 9.48
CA ASN A 34 3.36 32.56 8.28
C ASN A 34 4.13 31.61 7.36
N ARG A 35 5.46 31.77 7.22
CA ARG A 35 6.28 30.82 6.45
C ARG A 35 6.29 29.44 7.09
N ILE A 36 6.47 29.37 8.41
CA ILE A 36 6.44 28.10 9.16
C ILE A 36 5.07 27.44 9.02
N ILE A 37 3.99 28.22 9.13
CA ILE A 37 2.62 27.71 8.92
C ILE A 37 2.44 27.19 7.49
N GLN A 38 2.95 27.89 6.48
CA GLN A 38 2.88 27.41 5.09
C GLN A 38 3.67 26.13 4.88
N GLU A 39 4.91 26.06 5.37
CA GLU A 39 5.74 24.84 5.31
C GLU A 39 5.03 23.66 6.00
N LYS A 40 4.47 23.89 7.19
CA LYS A 40 3.74 22.86 7.94
C LYS A 40 2.44 22.45 7.25
N ASN A 41 1.71 23.39 6.65
CA ASN A 41 0.53 23.06 5.84
C ASN A 41 0.90 22.21 4.63
N THR A 42 1.99 22.54 3.92
CA THR A 42 2.45 21.72 2.79
C THR A 42 2.89 20.32 3.22
N GLU A 43 3.56 20.20 4.37
CA GLU A 43 3.94 18.90 4.95
C GLU A 43 2.71 18.07 5.33
N LEU A 44 1.70 18.72 5.95
CA LEU A 44 0.44 18.08 6.30
C LEU A 44 -0.34 17.63 5.06
N GLU A 45 -0.38 18.43 4.00
CA GLU A 45 -1.03 18.08 2.73
C GLU A 45 -0.35 16.87 2.07
N ASP A 46 0.97 16.81 2.04
CA ASP A 46 1.73 15.66 1.50
C ASP A 46 1.51 14.39 2.33
N LEU A 47 1.58 14.50 3.67
CA LEU A 47 1.31 13.37 4.57
C LEU A 47 -0.14 12.87 4.43
N ASN A 48 -1.10 13.78 4.34
CA ASN A 48 -2.51 13.43 4.15
C ASN A 48 -2.73 12.75 2.79
N GLY A 49 -2.06 13.23 1.74
CA GLY A 49 -2.06 12.58 0.43
C GLY A 49 -1.54 11.15 0.47
N LYS A 50 -0.40 10.91 1.12
CA LYS A 50 0.19 9.58 1.31
C LYS A 50 -0.71 8.67 2.15
N LEU A 51 -1.31 9.19 3.22
CA LEU A 51 -2.26 8.45 4.05
C LEU A 51 -3.50 8.04 3.26
N TRP A 52 -4.03 8.94 2.43
CA TRP A 52 -5.18 8.67 1.58
C TRP A 52 -4.87 7.61 0.53
N GLU A 53 -3.70 7.69 -0.12
CA GLU A 53 -3.22 6.68 -1.06
C GLU A 53 -3.08 5.30 -0.39
N SER A 54 -2.42 5.24 0.78
CA SER A 54 -2.27 4.00 1.55
C SER A 54 -3.61 3.40 1.97
N SER A 55 -4.53 4.24 2.46
CA SER A 55 -5.86 3.82 2.88
C SER A 55 -6.63 3.23 1.70
N ARG A 56 -6.54 3.86 0.54
CA ARG A 56 -7.24 3.38 -0.67
C ARG A 56 -6.69 2.04 -1.18
N ILE A 57 -5.36 1.87 -1.20
CA ILE A 57 -4.74 0.59 -1.54
C ILE A 57 -5.27 -0.52 -0.61
N GLN A 58 -5.34 -0.24 0.70
CA GLN A 58 -5.88 -1.20 1.68
C GLN A 58 -7.35 -1.51 1.43
N GLU A 59 -8.19 -0.52 1.14
CA GLU A 59 -9.61 -0.73 0.83
C GLU A 59 -9.83 -1.54 -0.44
N GLU A 60 -9.08 -1.27 -1.52
CA GLU A 60 -9.18 -2.01 -2.79
C GLU A 60 -8.71 -3.48 -2.62
N LEU A 61 -7.59 -3.69 -1.92
CA LEU A 61 -7.09 -5.01 -1.56
C LEU A 61 -8.14 -5.78 -0.74
N THR A 62 -8.75 -5.10 0.21
CA THR A 62 -9.78 -5.66 1.07
C THR A 62 -11.00 -6.09 0.24
N GLY A 63 -11.57 -5.22 -0.60
CA GLY A 63 -12.71 -5.57 -1.44
C GLY A 63 -12.46 -6.80 -2.30
N LEU A 64 -11.26 -6.91 -2.87
CA LEU A 64 -10.89 -8.05 -3.69
C LEU A 64 -10.56 -9.31 -2.88
N PHE A 65 -9.99 -9.17 -1.69
CA PHE A 65 -9.80 -10.28 -0.75
C PHE A 65 -11.15 -10.93 -0.45
N PHE A 66 -12.18 -10.15 -0.11
CA PHE A 66 -13.51 -10.69 0.17
C PHE A 66 -14.18 -11.31 -1.05
N LYS A 67 -13.99 -10.73 -2.25
CA LYS A 67 -14.46 -11.35 -3.51
C LYS A 67 -13.80 -12.71 -3.74
N THR A 68 -12.49 -12.81 -3.49
CA THR A 68 -11.73 -14.05 -3.64
C THR A 68 -12.15 -15.08 -2.61
N CYS A 69 -12.29 -14.69 -1.34
CA CYS A 69 -12.80 -15.54 -0.28
C CYS A 69 -14.22 -16.03 -0.56
N SER A 70 -15.12 -15.17 -1.04
CA SER A 70 -16.49 -15.55 -1.41
C SER A 70 -16.48 -16.61 -2.52
N SER A 71 -15.70 -16.39 -3.59
CA SER A 71 -15.55 -17.38 -4.66
C SER A 71 -14.95 -18.71 -4.17
N TYR A 72 -14.00 -18.64 -3.23
CA TYR A 72 -13.37 -19.81 -2.61
C TYR A 72 -14.37 -20.58 -1.73
N ILE A 73 -15.17 -19.88 -0.91
CA ILE A 73 -16.23 -20.50 -0.09
C ILE A 73 -17.23 -21.23 -0.99
N GLU A 74 -17.70 -20.60 -2.08
CA GLU A 74 -18.60 -21.26 -3.02
C GLU A 74 -17.97 -22.50 -3.67
N ARG A 75 -16.68 -22.45 -4.01
CA ARG A 75 -15.95 -23.64 -4.52
C ARG A 75 -15.91 -24.74 -3.47
N LEU A 76 -15.59 -24.41 -2.23
CA LEU A 76 -15.49 -25.35 -1.13
C LEU A 76 -16.84 -25.99 -0.83
N ASP A 77 -17.93 -25.21 -0.84
CA ASP A 77 -19.29 -25.72 -0.71
C ASP A 77 -19.65 -26.67 -1.84
N ARG A 78 -19.33 -26.34 -3.10
CA ARG A 78 -19.57 -27.25 -4.23
C ARG A 78 -18.83 -28.58 -4.07
N VAL A 79 -17.58 -28.56 -3.62
CA VAL A 79 -16.80 -29.78 -3.34
C VAL A 79 -17.45 -30.56 -2.20
N ARG A 80 -17.79 -29.90 -1.10
CA ARG A 80 -18.46 -30.51 0.05
C ARG A 80 -19.78 -31.17 -0.33
N TYR A 81 -20.67 -30.46 -1.04
CA TYR A 81 -21.97 -30.99 -1.47
C TYR A 81 -21.81 -32.21 -2.39
N LYS A 82 -20.90 -32.15 -3.37
CA LYS A 82 -20.63 -33.29 -4.26
C LYS A 82 -20.05 -34.49 -3.52
N ALA A 83 -19.11 -34.26 -2.60
CA ALA A 83 -18.55 -35.33 -1.78
C ALA A 83 -19.64 -35.98 -0.92
N GLN A 84 -20.47 -35.17 -0.24
CA GLN A 84 -21.57 -35.67 0.57
C GLN A 84 -22.62 -36.44 -0.24
N TYR A 85 -22.95 -35.97 -1.44
CA TYR A 85 -23.85 -36.66 -2.35
C TYR A 85 -23.29 -38.04 -2.74
N ASN A 86 -22.03 -38.10 -3.18
CA ASN A 86 -21.38 -39.35 -3.55
C ASN A 86 -21.31 -40.35 -2.38
N ILE A 87 -21.00 -39.87 -1.17
CA ILE A 87 -21.01 -40.71 0.05
C ILE A 87 -22.41 -41.26 0.32
N LYS A 88 -23.45 -40.42 0.29
CA LYS A 88 -24.84 -40.84 0.54
C LYS A 88 -25.36 -41.81 -0.50
N SER A 89 -24.89 -41.70 -1.75
CA SER A 89 -25.26 -42.60 -2.84
C SER A 89 -24.41 -43.88 -2.90
N GLY A 90 -23.56 -44.15 -1.90
CA GLY A 90 -22.67 -45.33 -1.86
C GLY A 90 -21.51 -45.29 -2.86
N LYS A 91 -21.29 -44.17 -3.54
CA LYS A 91 -20.23 -43.96 -4.53
C LYS A 91 -18.93 -43.50 -3.86
N TYR A 92 -18.39 -44.34 -2.97
CA TYR A 92 -17.22 -44.00 -2.16
C TYR A 92 -15.97 -43.73 -3.00
N GLN A 93 -15.77 -44.48 -4.08
CA GLN A 93 -14.64 -44.27 -4.99
C GLN A 93 -14.70 -42.91 -5.68
N ASP A 94 -15.90 -42.46 -6.07
CA ASP A 94 -16.09 -41.14 -6.70
C ASP A 94 -15.89 -40.00 -5.70
N ALA A 95 -16.26 -40.20 -4.43
CA ALA A 95 -15.97 -39.24 -3.36
C ALA A 95 -14.46 -39.15 -3.08
N ALA A 96 -13.76 -40.30 -3.01
CA ALA A 96 -12.31 -40.35 -2.82
C ALA A 96 -11.57 -39.69 -3.99
N ASN A 97 -12.00 -39.94 -5.22
CA ASN A 97 -11.45 -39.29 -6.41
C ASN A 97 -11.70 -37.79 -6.42
N LEU A 98 -12.89 -37.32 -6.01
CA LEU A 98 -13.19 -35.89 -5.93
C LEU A 98 -12.28 -35.17 -4.92
N LEU A 99 -12.07 -35.77 -3.75
CA LEU A 99 -11.23 -35.20 -2.69
C LEU A 99 -9.73 -35.31 -3.02
N GLY A 100 -9.29 -36.42 -3.62
CA GLY A 100 -7.91 -36.60 -4.08
C GLY A 100 -7.55 -35.73 -5.28
N ASN A 101 -8.53 -35.38 -6.13
CA ASN A 101 -8.36 -34.47 -7.26
C ASN A 101 -8.52 -32.99 -6.91
N VAL A 102 -8.63 -32.62 -5.62
CA VAL A 102 -8.46 -31.22 -5.21
C VAL A 102 -7.02 -30.85 -5.55
N GLN A 103 -6.83 -30.33 -6.77
CA GLN A 103 -5.53 -29.95 -7.31
C GLN A 103 -5.05 -28.71 -6.57
N THR A 104 -4.37 -28.92 -5.45
CA THR A 104 -3.73 -27.88 -4.64
C THR A 104 -2.90 -26.94 -5.51
N GLN A 105 -2.30 -27.46 -6.59
CA GLN A 105 -1.58 -26.65 -7.56
C GLN A 105 -2.47 -25.63 -8.29
N LYS A 106 -3.67 -26.00 -8.72
CA LYS A 106 -4.58 -25.06 -9.40
C LYS A 106 -5.06 -23.94 -8.48
N GLU A 107 -5.28 -24.25 -7.20
CA GLU A 107 -5.64 -23.23 -6.21
C GLU A 107 -4.45 -22.29 -5.93
N ARG A 108 -3.22 -22.81 -5.89
CA ARG A 108 -2.00 -21.97 -5.81
C ARG A 108 -1.84 -21.05 -7.02
N ASP A 109 -2.02 -21.58 -8.23
CA ASP A 109 -1.91 -20.80 -9.46
C ASP A 109 -3.00 -19.70 -9.51
N LEU A 110 -4.18 -19.97 -8.96
CA LEU A 110 -5.24 -18.96 -8.81
C LEU A 110 -4.83 -17.85 -7.83
N ILE A 111 -4.23 -18.19 -6.68
CA ILE A 111 -3.72 -17.20 -5.72
C ILE A 111 -2.65 -16.33 -6.39
N TYR A 112 -1.70 -16.94 -7.09
CA TYR A 112 -0.61 -16.23 -7.75
C TYR A 112 -1.09 -15.33 -8.88
N SER A 113 -1.97 -15.83 -9.76
CA SER A 113 -2.55 -15.00 -10.81
C SER A 113 -3.40 -13.85 -10.26
N THR A 114 -4.08 -14.07 -9.13
CA THR A 114 -4.82 -13.01 -8.44
C THR A 114 -3.86 -11.95 -7.89
N LEU A 115 -2.80 -12.35 -7.19
CA LEU A 115 -1.76 -11.44 -6.70
C LEU A 115 -1.13 -10.62 -7.83
N ASP A 116 -0.74 -11.29 -8.92
CA ASP A 116 -0.09 -10.65 -10.05
C ASP A 116 -1.02 -9.62 -10.71
N LYS A 117 -2.29 -10.01 -10.92
CA LYS A 117 -3.32 -9.11 -11.47
C LYS A 117 -3.55 -7.90 -10.59
N ILE A 118 -3.66 -8.09 -9.28
CA ILE A 118 -3.79 -6.99 -8.31
C ILE A 118 -2.63 -6.04 -8.46
N THR A 119 -1.43 -6.56 -8.33
CA THR A 119 -0.20 -5.77 -8.30
C THR A 119 -0.09 -4.92 -9.55
N LEU A 120 -0.31 -5.51 -10.73
CA LEU A 120 -0.20 -4.81 -11.99
C LEU A 120 -1.37 -3.85 -12.27
N THR A 121 -2.54 -4.07 -11.65
CA THR A 121 -3.68 -3.15 -11.74
C THR A 121 -3.48 -1.92 -10.86
N LEU A 122 -2.99 -2.12 -9.63
CA LEU A 122 -2.72 -1.04 -8.67
C LEU A 122 -1.44 -0.26 -9.04
N PHE A 123 -0.44 -0.97 -9.58
CA PHE A 123 0.89 -0.49 -9.90
C PHE A 123 1.33 -0.96 -11.30
N PRO A 124 0.77 -0.42 -12.39
CA PRO A 124 1.18 -0.71 -13.77
C PRO A 124 2.70 -0.65 -14.00
N ASP A 125 3.36 0.35 -13.42
CA ASP A 125 4.82 0.55 -13.54
C ASP A 125 5.63 -0.23 -12.50
N PHE A 126 5.05 -1.21 -11.81
CA PHE A 126 5.70 -1.93 -10.70
C PHE A 126 7.06 -2.53 -11.09
N VAL A 127 7.10 -3.24 -12.21
CA VAL A 127 8.31 -3.92 -12.69
C VAL A 127 9.36 -2.91 -13.16
N ALA A 128 8.93 -1.85 -13.85
CA ALA A 128 9.81 -0.76 -14.27
C ALA A 128 10.41 -0.03 -13.06
N SER A 129 9.60 0.21 -12.03
CA SER A 129 10.01 0.85 -10.78
C SER A 129 11.05 0.00 -10.04
N ILE A 130 10.85 -1.32 -9.92
CA ILE A 130 11.87 -2.22 -9.36
C ILE A 130 13.15 -2.19 -10.20
N ASN A 131 13.04 -2.28 -11.53
CA ASN A 131 14.20 -2.27 -12.43
C ASN A 131 15.01 -0.97 -12.37
N SER A 132 14.38 0.15 -12.01
CA SER A 132 15.09 1.42 -11.79
C SER A 132 16.01 1.39 -10.56
N LEU A 133 15.76 0.48 -9.62
CA LEU A 133 16.56 0.29 -8.41
C LEU A 133 17.70 -0.73 -8.62
N LEU A 134 17.74 -1.44 -9.74
CA LEU A 134 18.70 -2.50 -10.03
C LEU A 134 19.77 -2.03 -11.01
N LYS A 135 20.94 -2.67 -10.93
CA LYS A 135 22.00 -2.47 -11.92
C LYS A 135 21.50 -2.86 -13.33
N PRO A 136 21.98 -2.19 -14.40
CA PRO A 136 21.54 -2.48 -15.77
C PRO A 136 21.58 -3.96 -16.17
N GLU A 137 22.63 -4.67 -15.75
CA GLU A 137 22.86 -6.10 -15.98
C GLU A 137 21.95 -7.03 -15.16
N ASP A 138 21.35 -6.53 -14.09
CA ASP A 138 20.52 -7.28 -13.15
C ASP A 138 19.02 -7.01 -13.29
N LYS A 139 18.61 -6.21 -14.30
CA LYS A 139 17.21 -5.89 -14.58
C LYS A 139 16.40 -7.15 -14.89
N ILE A 140 15.19 -7.19 -14.35
CA ILE A 140 14.23 -8.28 -14.50
C ILE A 140 13.34 -7.98 -15.71
N TRP A 141 13.38 -8.83 -16.72
CA TRP A 141 12.53 -8.71 -17.90
C TRP A 141 11.40 -9.72 -17.82
N LEU A 142 10.15 -9.24 -17.88
CA LEU A 142 8.98 -10.08 -18.10
C LEU A 142 8.67 -10.07 -19.60
N LYS A 143 8.34 -11.22 -20.19
CA LYS A 143 7.75 -11.21 -21.52
C LYS A 143 6.31 -10.69 -21.44
N GLU A 144 5.81 -10.20 -22.56
CA GLU A 144 4.44 -9.70 -22.65
C GLU A 144 3.45 -10.84 -22.30
N GLY A 145 2.59 -10.60 -21.31
CA GLY A 145 1.66 -11.59 -20.79
C GLY A 145 2.24 -12.62 -19.80
N GLU A 146 3.53 -12.55 -19.46
CA GLU A 146 4.09 -13.39 -18.40
C GLU A 146 3.64 -12.91 -17.00
N MET A 147 3.36 -13.91 -16.15
CA MET A 147 3.11 -13.70 -14.72
C MET A 147 4.35 -13.14 -14.01
N LEU A 148 4.13 -12.52 -12.85
CA LEU A 148 5.24 -12.06 -12.03
C LEU A 148 6.09 -13.27 -11.61
N THR A 149 7.41 -13.08 -11.62
CA THR A 149 8.32 -14.09 -11.07
C THR A 149 8.14 -14.22 -9.55
N ALA A 150 8.55 -15.35 -8.98
CA ALA A 150 8.50 -15.59 -7.54
C ALA A 150 9.12 -14.44 -6.71
N THR A 151 10.19 -13.85 -7.22
CA THR A 151 10.87 -12.71 -6.60
C THR A 151 10.02 -11.45 -6.66
N LEU A 152 9.42 -11.13 -7.82
CA LEU A 152 8.53 -9.97 -7.96
C LEU A 152 7.29 -10.10 -7.07
N ARG A 153 6.76 -11.32 -6.90
CA ARG A 153 5.63 -11.60 -5.99
C ARG A 153 5.95 -11.30 -4.53
N ILE A 154 7.18 -11.57 -4.07
CA ILE A 154 7.60 -11.19 -2.71
C ILE A 154 7.54 -9.68 -2.53
N PHE A 155 8.10 -8.91 -3.47
CA PHE A 155 8.09 -7.44 -3.37
C PHE A 155 6.71 -6.85 -3.60
N ALA A 156 5.86 -7.53 -4.38
CA ALA A 156 4.47 -7.17 -4.55
C ALA A 156 3.71 -7.28 -3.23
N LEU A 157 3.86 -8.40 -2.51
CA LEU A 157 3.27 -8.58 -1.18
C LEU A 157 3.76 -7.52 -0.19
N ILE A 158 5.06 -7.19 -0.20
CA ILE A 158 5.60 -6.09 0.60
C ILE A 158 4.92 -4.76 0.23
N ARG A 159 4.82 -4.43 -1.07
CA ARG A 159 4.15 -3.21 -1.54
C ARG A 159 2.68 -3.15 -1.12
N LEU A 160 2.00 -4.28 -1.07
CA LEU A 160 0.61 -4.42 -0.62
C LEU A 160 0.46 -4.33 0.91
N GLY A 161 1.56 -4.16 1.65
CA GLY A 161 1.58 -4.00 3.11
C GLY A 161 1.80 -5.30 3.88
N ILE A 162 2.01 -6.43 3.20
CA ILE A 162 2.33 -7.71 3.84
C ILE A 162 3.85 -7.81 3.98
N THR A 163 4.35 -7.33 5.12
CA THR A 163 5.80 -7.22 5.36
C THR A 163 6.39 -8.38 6.15
N SER A 164 5.56 -9.19 6.84
CA SER A 164 6.07 -10.31 7.62
C SER A 164 6.54 -11.45 6.73
N VAL A 165 7.78 -11.89 6.94
CA VAL A 165 8.42 -12.95 6.14
C VAL A 165 7.64 -14.26 6.24
N ASP A 166 7.11 -14.57 7.43
CA ASP A 166 6.28 -15.76 7.65
C ASP A 166 4.96 -15.72 6.86
N ALA A 167 4.30 -14.56 6.77
CA ALA A 167 3.08 -14.45 5.97
C ALA A 167 3.38 -14.56 4.48
N ILE A 168 4.44 -13.90 4.00
CA ILE A 168 4.89 -14.01 2.61
C ILE A 168 5.21 -15.48 2.27
N ALA A 169 5.96 -16.16 3.14
CA ALA A 169 6.32 -17.56 2.98
C ALA A 169 5.08 -18.44 2.88
N LYS A 170 4.09 -18.24 3.76
CA LYS A 170 2.82 -18.98 3.75
C LYS A 170 1.99 -18.72 2.49
N ILE A 171 1.89 -17.46 2.04
CA ILE A 171 1.11 -17.10 0.84
C ILE A 171 1.74 -17.69 -0.43
N LEU A 172 3.07 -17.71 -0.50
CA LEU A 172 3.82 -18.21 -1.65
C LEU A 172 4.19 -19.70 -1.56
N ASP A 173 3.67 -20.42 -0.56
CA ASP A 173 4.00 -21.83 -0.29
C ASP A 173 5.52 -22.09 -0.29
N TYR A 174 6.26 -21.17 0.33
CA TYR A 174 7.72 -21.19 0.46
C TYR A 174 8.15 -21.38 1.91
N THR A 175 9.38 -21.84 2.08
CA THR A 175 10.02 -21.74 3.39
C THR A 175 10.41 -20.29 3.68
N VAL A 176 10.44 -19.93 4.95
CA VAL A 176 10.94 -18.64 5.43
C VAL A 176 12.34 -18.33 4.86
N ASN A 177 13.22 -19.35 4.83
CA ASN A 177 14.57 -19.23 4.28
C ASN A 177 14.59 -18.92 2.78
N THR A 178 13.69 -19.54 2.00
CA THR A 178 13.53 -19.26 0.56
C THR A 178 13.18 -17.78 0.35
N VAL A 179 12.26 -17.23 1.16
CA VAL A 179 11.89 -15.81 1.08
C VAL A 179 13.09 -14.91 1.43
N TYR A 180 13.83 -15.20 2.50
CA TYR A 180 15.06 -14.47 2.85
C TYR A 180 16.09 -14.50 1.72
N THR A 181 16.28 -15.66 1.09
CA THR A 181 17.22 -15.84 -0.02
C THR A 181 16.83 -14.98 -1.21
N TYR A 182 15.56 -14.98 -1.61
CA TYR A 182 15.08 -14.16 -2.72
C TYR A 182 15.18 -12.66 -2.41
N LYS A 183 14.82 -12.22 -1.19
CA LYS A 183 15.00 -10.83 -0.76
C LYS A 183 16.46 -10.42 -0.85
N THR A 184 17.35 -11.16 -0.21
CA THR A 184 18.79 -10.83 -0.14
C THR A 184 19.43 -10.80 -1.52
N ARG A 185 19.09 -11.75 -2.39
CA ARG A 185 19.60 -11.82 -3.76
C ARG A 185 19.30 -10.55 -4.56
N ILE A 186 18.07 -10.02 -4.48
CA ILE A 186 17.71 -8.79 -5.18
C ILE A 186 18.30 -7.56 -4.50
N LYS A 187 18.24 -7.48 -3.17
CA LYS A 187 18.79 -6.34 -2.42
C LYS A 187 20.30 -6.17 -2.69
N GLY A 188 21.05 -7.27 -2.84
CA GLY A 188 22.47 -7.24 -3.20
C GLY A 188 22.77 -6.79 -4.64
N LYS A 189 21.77 -6.77 -5.52
CA LYS A 189 21.86 -6.30 -6.91
C LYS A 189 21.39 -4.85 -7.08
N ALA A 190 20.98 -4.20 -6.00
CA ALA A 190 20.45 -2.85 -6.04
C ALA A 190 21.56 -1.80 -6.22
N LEU A 191 21.18 -0.67 -6.81
CA LEU A 191 22.00 0.56 -6.92
C LEU A 191 22.02 1.36 -5.61
N ILE A 192 21.14 1.01 -4.68
CA ILE A 192 20.92 1.68 -3.39
C ILE A 192 21.33 0.76 -2.23
N PRO A 193 21.55 1.31 -1.02
CA PRO A 193 21.78 0.48 0.17
C PRO A 193 20.67 -0.57 0.36
N PRO A 194 21.01 -1.84 0.64
CA PRO A 194 20.04 -2.92 0.85
C PRO A 194 18.93 -2.56 1.84
N GLU A 195 19.26 -1.84 2.92
CA GLU A 195 18.34 -1.48 4.00
C GLU A 195 17.21 -0.57 3.50
N LEU A 196 17.47 0.26 2.49
CA LEU A 196 16.52 1.20 1.90
C LEU A 196 15.65 0.58 0.80
N PHE A 197 15.99 -0.63 0.35
CA PHE A 197 15.32 -1.22 -0.81
C PHE A 197 13.82 -1.40 -0.58
N GLU A 198 13.43 -2.00 0.54
CA GLU A 198 12.02 -2.26 0.87
C GLU A 198 11.24 -0.95 1.07
N GLN A 199 11.88 0.09 1.62
CA GLN A 199 11.29 1.42 1.70
C GLN A 199 11.02 1.99 0.30
N LYS A 200 11.96 1.86 -0.64
CA LYS A 200 11.76 2.29 -2.02
C LYS A 200 10.70 1.50 -2.76
N ILE A 201 10.51 0.22 -2.42
CA ILE A 201 9.37 -0.55 -2.91
C ILE A 201 8.06 0.08 -2.42
N MET A 202 7.96 0.48 -1.15
CA MET A 202 6.74 1.10 -0.62
C MET A 202 6.39 2.45 -1.27
N GLU A 203 7.39 3.16 -1.79
CA GLU A 203 7.22 4.46 -2.47
C GLU A 203 6.68 4.35 -3.91
N ILE A 204 6.52 3.13 -4.45
CA ILE A 204 5.95 2.93 -5.79
C ILE A 204 4.51 3.45 -5.81
N LYS A 205 4.24 4.47 -6.63
CA LYS A 205 2.94 5.17 -6.65
C LYS A 205 1.82 4.29 -7.19
N PHE A 206 0.66 4.38 -6.54
CA PHE A 206 -0.60 3.87 -7.05
C PHE A 206 -1.06 4.67 -8.27
N THR A 207 -1.30 3.99 -9.39
CA THR A 207 -1.82 4.61 -10.62
C THR A 207 -3.04 3.88 -11.18
N GLY A 208 -3.70 3.04 -10.38
CA GLY A 208 -4.91 2.30 -10.77
C GLY A 208 -6.06 3.20 -11.24
N ASP A 209 -6.78 2.74 -12.27
CA ASP A 209 -7.91 3.46 -12.89
C ASP A 209 -9.05 3.70 -11.89
N ARG A 210 -9.39 4.98 -11.71
CA ARG A 210 -10.44 5.49 -10.80
C ARG A 210 -11.86 5.05 -11.16
N SER A 211 -12.09 4.51 -12.35
CA SER A 211 -13.42 4.18 -12.87
C SER A 211 -13.83 2.71 -12.71
N VAL A 212 -12.88 1.81 -12.43
CA VAL A 212 -13.11 0.36 -12.45
C VAL A 212 -13.75 -0.16 -11.15
N TRP A 213 -13.73 0.63 -10.06
CA TRP A 213 -14.17 0.17 -8.75
C TRP A 213 -15.01 1.22 -8.01
N PRO A 214 -16.28 0.93 -7.66
CA PRO A 214 -17.02 1.81 -6.77
C PRO A 214 -16.37 1.77 -5.39
N ALA A 215 -16.08 2.94 -4.83
CA ALA A 215 -15.63 3.08 -3.45
C ALA A 215 -16.64 2.36 -2.53
N LEU A 216 -16.26 1.20 -1.99
CA LEU A 216 -17.09 0.52 -1.01
C LEU A 216 -16.96 1.30 0.29
N PRO A 217 -18.04 1.89 0.82
CA PRO A 217 -17.95 2.64 2.05
C PRO A 217 -17.50 1.70 3.17
N THR A 218 -16.54 2.14 3.97
CA THR A 218 -15.95 1.43 5.12
C THR A 218 -17.03 0.87 6.08
N LYS A 219 -18.24 1.45 6.09
CA LYS A 219 -19.42 0.95 6.83
C LYS A 219 -20.03 -0.34 6.24
N PHE A 220 -20.06 -0.49 4.92
CA PHE A 220 -20.54 -1.70 4.26
C PHE A 220 -19.66 -2.90 4.62
N PHE A 221 -18.36 -2.65 4.72
CA PHE A 221 -17.36 -3.64 5.09
C PHE A 221 -17.51 -4.18 6.51
N ILE A 222 -17.67 -3.28 7.49
CA ILE A 222 -17.90 -3.67 8.89
C ILE A 222 -19.25 -4.40 9.04
N SER A 223 -20.29 -3.96 8.31
CA SER A 223 -21.59 -4.64 8.30
C SER A 223 -21.50 -6.05 7.73
N PHE A 224 -20.82 -6.23 6.59
CA PHE A 224 -20.68 -7.52 5.91
C PHE A 224 -19.90 -8.54 6.74
N ILE A 225 -18.79 -8.13 7.36
CA ILE A 225 -18.04 -9.01 8.28
C ILE A 225 -18.87 -9.37 9.51
N SER A 226 -19.55 -8.40 10.14
CA SER A 226 -20.33 -8.69 11.36
C SER A 226 -21.52 -9.60 11.10
N GLU A 227 -22.10 -9.56 9.90
CA GLU A 227 -23.27 -10.36 9.53
C GLU A 227 -22.89 -11.80 9.16
N HIS A 228 -21.74 -12.01 8.50
CA HIS A 228 -21.28 -13.34 8.10
C HIS A 228 -20.59 -14.12 9.23
N PHE A 229 -19.85 -13.45 10.11
CA PHE A 229 -19.19 -14.10 11.26
C PHE A 229 -20.10 -14.31 12.48
N ARG A 230 -21.33 -13.79 12.48
CA ARG A 230 -22.33 -14.04 13.53
C ARG A 230 -23.18 -15.29 13.27
N LYS A 231 -23.09 -15.87 12.07
CA LYS A 231 -23.84 -17.07 11.65
C LYS A 231 -23.00 -18.36 11.62
N VAL A 232 -21.77 -18.29 12.12
CA VAL A 232 -20.89 -19.44 12.43
C VAL A 232 -20.69 -19.47 13.94
#